data_AF-A0A821WYI0-F1
#
_entry.id   AF-A0A821WYI0-F1
#
_cell.length_a   1.000
_cell.length_b   1.000
_cell.length_c   1.000
_cell.angle_alpha   90.00
_cell.angle_beta   90.00
_cell.angle_gamma   90.00
#
_symmetry.space_group_name_H-M   'P 1'
#
loop_
_entity.id
_entity.type
_entity.pdbx_description
1 polymer ?
#
loop_
_entity_poly.entity_id
_entity_poly.type
_entity_poly.pdbx_seq_one_letter_code
_entity_poly.pdbx_strand_id
1 'polypeptide(L)'
;MHDFISNLPKTDLVGHCDPYFIANIDHQILYTSTILSNTSKPIWKDEERIVRNIPSTAKLIVKIYDKDDEKLADDYIGRFVISDFIHYYPPSKGHKIIGTFNQCNGRFHLSIQVTKTSEETKQLPPYTYDGSCRYSRHDSLAIGRLTMLNADCIYSTWKIQMRRILYFFPPNERQHWNKHYQSAVTIFGNYPLSIVIQGGIKLAHRTLYRKTLKNNDYGRLNSADDLWKLLFFDKTTKTIKPCIYTYIIDDNTWRFSETANQFFTDFASKHALLANSSKYICYAGEFHSRPKYGWNRLDDEWELVFDNRSGTYAPTADLLVNLKELLLFNFPGLNIVTYNYKDPELKQSLEELKLAIEKYKHSIETIEKLVFHFRPSI
;
A
#
# COMPACT_ATOMS: atom_id res chain seq x y z
N MET A 1 -11.51 1.02 23.55
CA MET A 1 -12.93 0.66 23.73
C MET A 1 -13.28 -0.23 22.54
N HIS A 2 -13.71 -1.48 22.78
CA HIS A 2 -13.82 -2.50 21.73
C HIS A 2 -15.01 -2.24 20.80
N ASP A 3 -14.76 -2.15 19.49
CA ASP A 3 -15.82 -2.15 18.47
C ASP A 3 -16.39 -3.57 18.34
N PHE A 4 -17.68 -3.76 18.64
CA PHE A 4 -18.37 -5.05 18.53
C PHE A 4 -19.44 -4.97 17.44
N ILE A 5 -19.60 -5.97 16.58
CA ILE A 5 -20.77 -6.08 15.68
C ILE A 5 -21.67 -7.20 16.17
N SER A 6 -22.97 -6.94 16.22
CA SER A 6 -23.98 -7.96 16.52
C SER A 6 -25.00 -8.05 15.38
N ASN A 7 -25.24 -9.27 14.91
CA ASN A 7 -26.32 -9.68 14.01
C ASN A 7 -26.15 -9.22 12.54
N LEU A 8 -25.04 -9.58 11.88
CA LEU A 8 -25.01 -9.57 10.42
C LEU A 8 -25.93 -10.68 9.87
N PRO A 9 -26.71 -10.44 8.79
CA PRO A 9 -27.54 -11.45 8.16
C PRO A 9 -26.63 -12.54 7.59
N LYS A 10 -27.03 -13.80 7.76
CA LYS A 10 -26.46 -14.89 6.96
C LYS A 10 -26.98 -14.73 5.54
N THR A 11 -26.09 -14.50 4.58
CA THR A 11 -26.43 -14.36 3.17
C THR A 11 -26.57 -15.69 2.44
N ASP A 12 -26.14 -16.79 3.03
CA ASP A 12 -26.28 -18.12 2.45
C ASP A 12 -26.93 -19.13 3.39
N LEU A 13 -27.72 -20.04 2.80
CA LEU A 13 -28.40 -21.14 3.49
C LEU A 13 -27.44 -22.06 4.27
N VAL A 14 -26.11 -22.01 4.03
CA VAL A 14 -25.06 -22.79 4.73
C VAL A 14 -23.70 -22.04 4.85
N GLY A 15 -23.56 -20.76 4.48
CA GLY A 15 -22.24 -20.13 4.23
C GLY A 15 -21.53 -19.43 5.39
N HIS A 16 -20.19 -19.50 5.39
CA HIS A 16 -19.26 -18.76 6.24
C HIS A 16 -19.19 -17.29 5.80
N CYS A 17 -19.35 -16.33 6.71
CA CYS A 17 -19.27 -14.89 6.39
C CYS A 17 -17.85 -14.39 6.70
N ASP A 18 -17.19 -13.77 5.72
CA ASP A 18 -15.84 -13.22 5.79
C ASP A 18 -15.89 -11.67 5.71
N PRO A 19 -16.45 -10.98 6.72
CA PRO A 19 -16.75 -9.56 6.62
C PRO A 19 -15.50 -8.67 6.62
N TYR A 20 -15.58 -7.58 5.88
CA TYR A 20 -14.70 -6.42 5.97
C TYR A 20 -15.47 -5.12 5.72
N PHE A 21 -14.87 -3.99 6.06
CA PHE A 21 -15.46 -2.69 5.79
C PHE A 21 -14.50 -1.73 5.10
N ILE A 22 -15.08 -0.78 4.38
CA ILE A 22 -14.41 0.36 3.78
C ILE A 22 -15.00 1.62 4.41
N ALA A 23 -14.15 2.37 5.10
CA ALA A 23 -14.46 3.70 5.65
C ALA A 23 -13.91 4.78 4.71
N ASN A 24 -14.75 5.76 4.40
CA ASN A 24 -14.44 6.85 3.50
C ASN A 24 -14.84 8.18 4.12
N ILE A 25 -13.92 9.14 4.22
CA ILE A 25 -14.20 10.51 4.63
C ILE A 25 -14.01 11.42 3.41
N ASP A 26 -15.11 11.95 2.87
CA ASP A 26 -15.16 12.89 1.74
C ASP A 26 -14.29 12.51 0.52
N HIS A 27 -14.06 11.21 0.30
CA HIS A 27 -13.14 10.67 -0.70
C HIS A 27 -11.66 11.03 -0.54
N GLN A 28 -11.30 11.74 0.54
CA GLN A 28 -9.94 12.16 0.85
C GLN A 28 -9.20 11.12 1.69
N ILE A 29 -9.92 10.52 2.65
CA ILE A 29 -9.41 9.39 3.44
C ILE A 29 -10.17 8.14 3.04
N LEU A 30 -9.43 7.13 2.57
CA LEU A 30 -9.95 5.80 2.28
C LEU A 30 -9.21 4.75 3.13
N TYR A 31 -9.98 3.98 3.88
CA TYR A 31 -9.47 2.94 4.74
C TYR A 31 -10.27 1.65 4.54
N THR A 32 -9.57 0.52 4.45
CA THR A 32 -10.15 -0.82 4.30
C THR A 32 -9.65 -1.71 5.42
N SER A 33 -10.56 -2.25 6.22
CA SER A 33 -10.24 -3.12 7.36
C SER A 33 -9.61 -4.44 6.95
N THR A 34 -9.07 -5.16 7.93
CA THR A 34 -8.81 -6.59 7.78
C THR A 34 -10.08 -7.35 7.44
N ILE A 35 -9.92 -8.44 6.70
CA ILE A 35 -10.99 -9.42 6.45
C ILE A 35 -10.95 -10.39 7.61
N LEU A 36 -12.09 -10.59 8.27
CA LEU A 36 -12.21 -11.53 9.37
C LEU A 36 -12.87 -12.79 8.85
N SER A 37 -12.27 -13.95 9.12
CA SER A 37 -12.78 -15.20 8.56
C SER A 37 -13.90 -15.81 9.40
N ASN A 38 -14.93 -16.31 8.72
CA ASN A 38 -16.01 -17.14 9.26
C ASN A 38 -16.64 -16.58 10.54
N THR A 39 -17.09 -15.32 10.49
CA THR A 39 -17.74 -14.66 11.62
C THR A 39 -18.92 -13.79 11.19
N SER A 40 -20.07 -14.02 11.85
CA SER A 40 -21.27 -13.16 11.76
C SER A 40 -21.32 -12.06 12.84
N LYS A 41 -20.29 -12.03 13.71
CA LYS A 41 -20.09 -11.03 14.77
C LYS A 41 -18.64 -10.53 14.73
N PRO A 42 -18.24 -9.83 13.66
CA PRO A 42 -16.87 -9.38 13.51
C PRO A 42 -16.48 -8.38 14.60
N ILE A 43 -15.25 -8.52 15.09
CA ILE A 43 -14.60 -7.61 16.03
C ILE A 43 -13.26 -7.25 15.41
N TRP A 44 -13.17 -6.06 14.82
CA TRP A 44 -11.91 -5.55 14.31
C TRP A 44 -11.10 -4.99 15.47
N LYS A 45 -10.25 -5.84 16.03
CA LYS A 45 -9.24 -5.41 16.98
C LYS A 45 -8.20 -4.58 16.22
N ASP A 46 -7.69 -3.57 16.91
CA ASP A 46 -6.58 -2.77 16.41
C ASP A 46 -6.86 -1.96 15.15
N GLU A 47 -8.08 -1.53 14.83
CA GLU A 47 -8.37 -0.70 13.65
C GLU A 47 -8.50 0.81 13.93
N GLU A 48 -7.91 1.28 15.03
CA GLU A 48 -7.85 2.71 15.35
C GLU A 48 -7.15 3.53 14.25
N ARG A 49 -7.74 4.70 13.95
CA ARG A 49 -7.26 5.68 12.96
C ARG A 49 -7.32 7.08 13.53
N ILE A 50 -6.26 7.84 13.26
CA ILE A 50 -6.16 9.25 13.63
C ILE A 50 -6.06 10.06 12.34
N VAL A 51 -6.98 11.00 12.16
CA VAL A 51 -7.02 11.93 11.04
C VAL A 51 -7.19 13.33 11.61
N ARG A 52 -6.38 14.26 11.14
CA ARG A 52 -6.34 15.65 11.61
C ARG A 52 -7.06 16.57 10.63
N ASN A 53 -7.55 17.69 11.16
CA ASN A 53 -8.15 18.79 10.41
C ASN A 53 -9.26 18.34 9.46
N ILE A 54 -10.19 17.54 9.99
CA ILE A 54 -11.42 17.18 9.29
C ILE A 54 -12.37 18.38 9.33
N PRO A 55 -12.88 18.87 8.18
CA PRO A 55 -13.91 19.91 8.15
C PRO A 55 -15.17 19.50 8.91
N SER A 56 -15.84 20.45 9.56
CA SER A 56 -17.07 20.20 10.32
C SER A 56 -18.23 19.67 9.48
N THR A 57 -18.20 19.92 8.17
CA THR A 57 -19.20 19.45 7.19
C THR A 57 -18.89 18.08 6.60
N ALA A 58 -17.76 17.47 6.96
CA ALA A 58 -17.31 16.23 6.35
C ALA A 58 -18.24 15.06 6.72
N LYS A 59 -18.26 14.03 5.86
CA LYS A 59 -19.08 12.84 6.06
C LYS A 59 -18.23 11.59 6.08
N LEU A 60 -18.43 10.75 7.10
CA LEU A 60 -17.92 9.38 7.13
C LEU A 60 -18.98 8.45 6.54
N ILE A 61 -18.61 7.76 5.47
CA ILE A 61 -19.38 6.67 4.86
C ILE A 61 -18.66 5.37 5.16
N VAL A 62 -19.34 4.45 5.83
CA VAL A 62 -18.82 3.10 6.07
C VAL A 62 -19.65 2.11 5.27
N LYS A 63 -18.98 1.35 4.39
CA LYS A 63 -19.57 0.29 3.57
C LYS A 63 -19.03 -1.05 4.05
N ILE A 64 -19.90 -2.04 4.19
CA ILE A 64 -19.57 -3.38 4.67
C ILE A 64 -19.78 -4.37 3.52
N TYR A 65 -18.86 -5.32 3.40
CA TYR A 65 -18.81 -6.33 2.37
C TYR A 65 -18.52 -7.70 2.99
N ASP A 66 -18.95 -8.75 2.31
CA ASP A 66 -18.58 -10.13 2.57
C ASP A 66 -17.55 -10.58 1.52
N LYS A 67 -16.39 -11.06 1.97
CA LYS A 67 -15.33 -11.48 1.07
C LYS A 67 -15.66 -12.85 0.49
N ASP A 68 -15.67 -12.95 -0.83
CA ASP A 68 -15.77 -14.22 -1.54
C ASP A 68 -14.63 -14.30 -2.55
N ASP A 69 -13.64 -15.16 -2.29
CA ASP A 69 -12.48 -15.31 -3.17
C ASP A 69 -12.83 -15.99 -4.51
N GLU A 70 -13.97 -16.70 -4.60
CA GLU A 70 -14.47 -17.34 -5.82
C GLU A 70 -15.18 -16.35 -6.76
N LYS A 71 -15.73 -15.26 -6.22
CA LYS A 71 -16.38 -14.20 -6.99
C LYS A 71 -15.41 -13.11 -7.44
N LEU A 72 -15.73 -12.49 -8.57
CA LEU A 72 -15.01 -11.31 -9.08
C LEU A 72 -15.30 -10.04 -8.26
N ALA A 73 -16.47 -9.98 -7.62
CA ALA A 73 -16.88 -8.89 -6.76
C ALA A 73 -17.40 -9.45 -5.43
N ASP A 74 -16.98 -8.81 -4.35
CA ASP A 74 -17.39 -9.16 -2.99
C ASP A 74 -18.86 -8.73 -2.74
N ASP A 75 -19.59 -9.51 -1.95
CA ASP A 75 -21.01 -9.27 -1.74
C ASP A 75 -21.23 -8.05 -0.85
N TYR A 76 -22.03 -7.08 -1.33
CA TYR A 76 -22.31 -5.86 -0.59
C TYR A 76 -23.36 -6.11 0.50
N ILE A 77 -22.95 -5.96 1.77
CA ILE A 77 -23.85 -6.13 2.92
C ILE A 77 -24.66 -4.86 3.15
N GLY A 78 -24.03 -3.69 3.10
CA GLY A 78 -24.73 -2.42 3.33
C GLY A 78 -23.83 -1.29 3.76
N ARG A 79 -24.44 -0.17 4.16
CA ARG A 79 -23.71 1.02 4.62
C ARG A 79 -24.43 1.78 5.72
N PHE A 80 -23.67 2.64 6.39
CA PHE A 80 -24.21 3.73 7.19
C PHE A 80 -23.39 5.00 6.97
N VAL A 81 -23.93 6.15 7.37
CA VAL A 81 -23.32 7.46 7.17
C VAL A 81 -23.38 8.25 8.46
N ILE A 82 -22.28 8.93 8.80
CA ILE A 82 -22.17 9.88 9.90
C ILE A 82 -21.81 11.23 9.29
N SER A 83 -22.62 12.25 9.53
CA SER A 83 -22.47 13.60 8.93
C SER A 83 -22.22 14.71 9.94
N ASP A 84 -22.38 14.44 11.24
CA ASP A 84 -22.04 15.39 12.31
C ASP A 84 -21.08 14.70 13.26
N PHE A 85 -19.79 15.03 13.13
CA PHE A 85 -18.75 14.54 14.02
C PHE A 85 -18.73 15.30 15.35
N ILE A 86 -19.09 16.58 15.35
CA ILE A 86 -18.95 17.47 16.51
C ILE A 86 -19.92 17.04 17.62
N HIS A 87 -21.15 16.71 17.24
CA HIS A 87 -22.17 16.22 18.17
C HIS A 87 -22.38 14.70 18.05
N TYR A 88 -21.36 13.96 17.62
CA TYR A 88 -21.46 12.52 17.47
C TYR A 88 -21.58 11.83 18.83
N TYR A 89 -22.70 11.15 19.04
CA TYR A 89 -22.88 10.19 20.11
C TYR A 89 -23.16 8.81 19.51
N PRO A 90 -22.35 7.78 19.82
CA PRO A 90 -22.57 6.45 19.26
C PRO A 90 -23.93 5.91 19.73
N PRO A 91 -24.79 5.40 18.83
CA PRO A 91 -26.06 4.81 19.22
C PRO A 91 -25.85 3.63 20.18
N SER A 92 -26.65 3.54 21.25
CA SER A 92 -26.50 2.50 22.29
C SER A 92 -26.55 1.07 21.76
N LYS A 93 -27.25 0.86 20.63
CA LYS A 93 -27.39 -0.43 19.95
C LYS A 93 -26.54 -0.51 18.67
N GLY A 94 -25.70 0.48 18.35
CA GLY A 94 -24.94 0.58 17.11
C GLY A 94 -25.74 1.13 15.92
N HIS A 95 -25.00 1.51 14.87
CA HIS A 95 -25.52 2.03 13.60
C HIS A 95 -26.22 0.95 12.80
N LYS A 96 -27.40 1.23 12.25
CA LYS A 96 -28.09 0.29 11.35
C LYS A 96 -27.33 0.21 10.03
N ILE A 97 -27.02 -1.01 9.59
CA ILE A 97 -26.42 -1.26 8.28
C ILE A 97 -27.56 -1.32 7.26
N ILE A 98 -27.60 -0.37 6.33
CA ILE A 98 -28.66 -0.27 5.33
C ILE A 98 -28.19 -0.94 4.03
N GLY A 99 -28.89 -2.00 3.65
CA GLY A 99 -28.66 -2.75 2.40
C GLY A 99 -29.22 -2.04 1.16
N THR A 100 -29.07 -2.69 0.00
CA THR A 100 -29.47 -2.14 -1.32
C THR A 100 -30.97 -1.84 -1.44
N PHE A 101 -31.83 -2.60 -0.77
CA PHE A 101 -33.29 -2.46 -0.77
C PHE A 101 -33.80 -1.80 0.51
N ASN A 102 -33.00 -0.93 1.14
CA ASN A 102 -33.29 -0.25 2.41
C ASN A 102 -33.62 -1.17 3.60
N GLN A 103 -33.26 -2.46 3.51
CA GLN A 103 -33.38 -3.39 4.62
C GLN A 103 -32.26 -3.20 5.65
N CYS A 104 -32.54 -3.52 6.91
CA CYS A 104 -31.55 -3.46 7.99
C CYS A 104 -30.76 -4.76 8.04
N ASN A 105 -29.55 -4.76 7.48
CA ASN A 105 -28.63 -5.89 7.42
C ASN A 105 -27.72 -5.95 8.65
N GLY A 106 -28.27 -5.75 9.84
CA GLY A 106 -27.50 -5.79 11.10
C GLY A 106 -27.04 -4.43 11.63
N ARG A 107 -26.10 -4.46 12.57
CA ARG A 107 -25.67 -3.26 13.32
C ARG A 107 -24.16 -3.16 13.48
N PHE A 108 -23.61 -1.98 13.23
CA PHE A 108 -22.18 -1.66 13.35
C PHE A 108 -21.93 -0.77 14.57
N HIS A 109 -21.09 -1.17 15.53
CA HIS A 109 -20.66 -0.28 16.59
C HIS A 109 -19.33 0.37 16.21
N LEU A 110 -19.27 1.69 16.33
CA LEU A 110 -18.12 2.51 16.02
C LEU A 110 -17.96 3.58 17.09
N SER A 111 -16.79 3.63 17.72
CA SER A 111 -16.40 4.74 18.58
C SER A 111 -15.66 5.81 17.78
N ILE A 112 -16.06 7.07 17.92
CA ILE A 112 -15.33 8.22 17.38
C ILE A 112 -15.07 9.17 18.54
N GLN A 113 -13.82 9.59 18.68
CA GLN A 113 -13.42 10.65 19.60
C GLN A 113 -13.04 11.87 18.79
N VAL A 114 -13.71 13.00 19.07
CA VAL A 114 -13.44 14.27 18.41
C VAL A 114 -12.79 15.21 19.40
N THR A 115 -11.66 15.79 19.01
CA THR A 115 -10.91 16.76 19.79
C THR A 115 -10.75 18.03 18.98
N LYS A 116 -10.78 19.19 19.66
CA LYS A 116 -10.52 20.48 18.98
C LYS A 116 -9.08 20.51 18.48
N THR A 117 -8.88 21.10 17.30
CA THR A 117 -7.55 21.28 16.70
C THR A 117 -6.65 22.10 17.62
N SER A 118 -5.45 21.58 17.91
CA SER A 118 -4.39 22.27 18.65
C SER A 118 -3.61 23.25 17.75
N GLU A 119 -2.90 24.23 18.31
CA GLU A 119 -2.06 25.14 17.52
C GLU A 119 -1.04 24.41 16.63
N GLU A 120 -0.42 23.35 17.14
CA GLU A 120 0.50 22.50 16.37
C GLU A 120 -0.21 21.87 15.16
N THR A 121 -1.42 21.33 15.37
CA THR A 121 -2.13 20.63 14.30
C THR A 121 -2.82 21.56 13.32
N LYS A 122 -3.07 22.84 13.66
CA LYS A 122 -3.67 23.82 12.73
C LYS A 122 -2.84 24.03 11.46
N GLN A 123 -1.53 23.83 11.53
CA GLN A 123 -0.63 24.00 10.39
C GLN A 123 -0.69 22.84 9.39
N LEU A 124 -1.25 21.69 9.81
CA LEU A 124 -1.36 20.53 8.93
C LEU A 124 -2.45 20.75 7.86
N PRO A 125 -2.28 20.20 6.65
CA PRO A 125 -3.34 20.21 5.66
C PRO A 125 -4.63 19.52 6.16
N PRO A 126 -5.80 19.89 5.62
CA PRO A 126 -7.04 19.14 5.86
C PRO A 126 -6.89 17.66 5.51
N TYR A 127 -7.62 16.79 6.22
CA TYR A 127 -7.59 15.34 6.00
C TYR A 127 -6.19 14.71 6.15
N THR A 128 -5.35 15.23 7.06
CA THR A 128 -4.02 14.65 7.27
C THR A 128 -4.10 13.36 8.10
N TYR A 129 -3.69 12.22 7.53
CA TYR A 129 -3.51 10.98 8.30
C TYR A 129 -2.36 11.10 9.29
N ASP A 130 -2.60 10.75 10.55
CA ASP A 130 -1.62 10.86 11.65
C ASP A 130 -1.67 9.64 12.60
N GLY A 131 -2.28 8.53 12.17
CA GLY A 131 -2.32 7.27 12.91
C GLY A 131 -1.08 6.40 12.67
N SER A 132 -0.97 5.25 13.34
CA SER A 132 0.19 4.35 13.18
C SER A 132 0.45 3.96 11.73
N CYS A 133 1.73 3.77 11.38
CA CYS A 133 2.13 3.25 10.08
C CYS A 133 1.65 1.80 9.95
N ARG A 134 0.96 1.48 8.85
CA ARG A 134 0.43 0.14 8.62
C ARG A 134 0.78 -0.37 7.26
N TYR A 135 1.14 -1.63 7.19
CA TYR A 135 1.50 -2.26 5.93
C TYR A 135 0.49 -3.33 5.55
N SER A 136 0.40 -3.55 4.25
CA SER A 136 -0.12 -4.78 3.65
C SER A 136 0.81 -5.20 2.53
N ARG A 137 1.18 -6.47 2.51
CA ARG A 137 1.94 -7.11 1.45
C ARG A 137 1.01 -8.08 0.70
N HIS A 138 1.09 -8.01 -0.63
CA HIS A 138 0.27 -8.80 -1.55
C HIS A 138 1.21 -9.54 -2.49
N ASP A 139 1.10 -10.87 -2.47
CA ASP A 139 1.87 -11.77 -3.32
C ASP A 139 0.93 -12.34 -4.39
N SER A 140 1.22 -12.08 -5.66
CA SER A 140 0.36 -12.46 -6.78
C SER A 140 1.10 -13.24 -7.86
N LEU A 141 0.65 -14.48 -8.10
CA LEU A 141 1.00 -15.30 -9.28
C LEU A 141 0.17 -14.92 -10.50
N ALA A 142 -1.04 -14.38 -10.27
CA ALA A 142 -2.02 -14.10 -11.32
C ALA A 142 -1.52 -13.04 -12.30
N ILE A 143 -0.59 -12.18 -11.88
CA ILE A 143 -0.03 -11.14 -12.74
C ILE A 143 0.83 -11.73 -13.83
N GLY A 144 1.68 -12.73 -13.55
CA GLY A 144 2.42 -13.42 -14.62
C GLY A 144 1.48 -13.93 -15.72
N ARG A 145 0.31 -14.46 -15.33
CA ARG A 145 -0.73 -14.90 -16.27
C ARG A 145 -1.44 -13.75 -16.98
N LEU A 146 -1.77 -12.66 -16.27
CA LEU A 146 -2.41 -11.46 -16.82
C LEU A 146 -1.49 -10.62 -17.72
N THR A 147 -0.16 -10.73 -17.54
CA THR A 147 0.85 -10.00 -18.30
C THR A 147 1.46 -10.82 -19.43
N MET A 148 0.93 -12.03 -19.73
CA MET A 148 1.46 -12.93 -20.77
C MET A 148 2.96 -13.27 -20.61
N LEU A 149 3.50 -13.19 -19.39
CA LEU A 149 4.92 -13.45 -19.09
C LEU A 149 5.00 -14.45 -17.94
N ASN A 150 5.65 -15.60 -18.18
CA ASN A 150 5.93 -16.70 -17.24
C ASN A 150 5.00 -16.76 -16.01
N ALA A 151 3.98 -17.63 -16.11
CA ALA A 151 2.92 -17.85 -15.12
C ALA A 151 3.38 -18.28 -13.70
N ASP A 152 4.69 -18.49 -13.51
CA ASP A 152 5.28 -19.14 -12.34
C ASP A 152 6.03 -18.16 -11.41
N CYS A 153 6.07 -16.86 -11.72
CA CYS A 153 6.75 -15.88 -10.85
C CYS A 153 5.77 -15.20 -9.88
N ILE A 154 6.08 -15.27 -8.58
CA ILE A 154 5.35 -14.55 -7.54
C ILE A 154 5.82 -13.10 -7.57
N TYR A 155 4.89 -12.17 -7.81
CA TYR A 155 5.17 -10.75 -7.70
C TYR A 155 4.66 -10.19 -6.37
N SER A 156 5.58 -9.64 -5.59
CA SER A 156 5.30 -9.04 -4.27
C SER A 156 5.14 -7.54 -4.37
N THR A 157 4.07 -7.03 -3.78
CA THR A 157 3.83 -5.59 -3.61
C THR A 157 3.52 -5.24 -2.19
N TRP A 158 3.96 -4.06 -1.78
CA TRP A 158 3.72 -3.51 -0.46
C TRP A 158 2.94 -2.20 -0.61
N LYS A 159 2.11 -1.96 0.40
CA LYS A 159 1.41 -0.69 0.61
C LYS A 159 1.53 -0.35 2.08
N ILE A 160 2.19 0.75 2.37
CA ILE A 160 2.40 1.28 3.71
C ILE A 160 1.61 2.59 3.82
N GLN A 161 0.70 2.69 4.79
CA GLN A 161 0.07 3.96 5.16
C GLN A 161 1.07 4.78 5.97
N MET A 162 1.35 6.00 5.51
CA MET A 162 2.36 6.88 6.11
C MET A 162 1.68 8.11 6.71
N ARG A 163 2.23 8.59 7.82
CA ARG A 163 1.76 9.78 8.53
C ARG A 163 2.22 11.04 7.82
N ARG A 164 1.32 12.02 7.76
CA ARG A 164 1.59 13.42 7.39
C ARG A 164 2.28 13.59 6.03
N ILE A 165 2.02 12.73 5.05
CA ILE A 165 2.60 12.87 3.70
C ILE A 165 2.33 14.26 3.14
N LEU A 166 1.09 14.73 3.22
CA LEU A 166 0.69 16.03 2.68
C LEU A 166 1.36 17.23 3.37
N TYR A 167 1.93 17.05 4.57
CA TYR A 167 2.73 18.08 5.22
C TYR A 167 4.10 18.23 4.55
N PHE A 168 4.76 17.11 4.20
CA PHE A 168 6.03 17.11 3.48
C PHE A 168 5.88 17.31 1.97
N PHE A 169 4.72 16.93 1.41
CA PHE A 169 4.38 17.09 0.00
C PHE A 169 3.04 17.82 -0.13
N PRO A 170 3.05 19.17 -0.09
CA PRO A 170 1.85 19.97 -0.12
C PRO A 170 0.92 19.65 -1.31
N PRO A 171 -0.42 19.63 -1.13
CA PRO A 171 -1.35 19.23 -2.20
C PRO A 171 -1.29 20.04 -3.49
N ASN A 172 -0.81 21.29 -3.41
CA ASN A 172 -0.61 22.22 -4.53
C ASN A 172 0.66 21.91 -5.36
N GLU A 173 1.55 21.05 -4.87
CA GLU A 173 2.85 20.74 -5.48
C GLU A 173 2.94 19.29 -5.99
N ARG A 174 1.78 18.67 -6.28
CA ARG A 174 1.74 17.28 -6.75
C ARG A 174 2.52 17.10 -8.05
N GLN A 175 3.28 16.02 -8.11
CA GLN A 175 3.99 15.59 -9.30
C GLN A 175 2.99 15.07 -10.34
N HIS A 176 2.87 15.78 -11.45
CA HIS A 176 2.14 15.32 -12.62
C HIS A 176 2.99 14.33 -13.43
N TRP A 177 2.35 13.46 -14.22
CA TRP A 177 3.06 12.57 -15.13
C TRP A 177 3.91 13.35 -16.16
N ASN A 178 5.02 12.76 -16.56
CA ASN A 178 6.03 13.34 -17.43
C ASN A 178 5.58 13.34 -18.90
N LYS A 179 5.24 14.52 -19.40
CA LYS A 179 4.80 14.73 -20.80
C LYS A 179 5.90 14.53 -21.85
N HIS A 180 7.16 14.44 -21.41
CA HIS A 180 8.32 14.26 -22.29
C HIS A 180 8.84 12.81 -22.31
N TYR A 181 8.17 11.89 -21.62
CA TYR A 181 8.53 10.47 -21.63
C TYR A 181 7.52 9.66 -22.43
N GLN A 182 7.97 9.06 -23.53
CA GLN A 182 7.10 8.42 -24.51
C GLN A 182 6.18 7.35 -23.88
N SER A 183 6.69 6.51 -22.98
CA SER A 183 5.85 5.49 -22.33
C SER A 183 4.77 6.11 -21.44
N ALA A 184 5.03 7.26 -20.80
CA ALA A 184 4.01 7.98 -20.05
C ALA A 184 3.00 8.66 -20.96
N VAL A 185 3.43 9.21 -22.10
CA VAL A 185 2.54 9.76 -23.14
C VAL A 185 1.61 8.67 -23.68
N THR A 186 2.11 7.46 -23.93
CA THR A 186 1.29 6.33 -24.38
C THR A 186 0.20 5.98 -23.35
N ILE A 187 0.50 6.06 -22.04
CA ILE A 187 -0.46 5.75 -20.97
C ILE A 187 -1.46 6.89 -20.76
N PHE A 188 -0.98 8.13 -20.62
CA PHE A 188 -1.77 9.26 -20.13
C PHE A 188 -2.18 10.26 -21.21
N GLY A 189 -1.73 10.04 -22.44
CA GLY A 189 -2.08 10.84 -23.60
C GLY A 189 -3.57 10.83 -23.90
N ASN A 190 -3.97 11.70 -24.83
CA ASN A 190 -5.38 11.88 -25.20
C ASN A 190 -5.82 10.94 -26.34
N TYR A 191 -5.17 9.79 -26.49
CA TYR A 191 -5.46 8.82 -27.55
C TYR A 191 -6.44 7.75 -27.05
N PRO A 192 -7.34 7.21 -27.91
CA PRO A 192 -8.22 6.11 -27.53
C PRO A 192 -7.47 4.90 -26.93
N LEU A 193 -6.30 4.58 -27.48
CA LEU A 193 -5.44 3.51 -26.97
C LEU A 193 -4.97 3.76 -25.53
N SER A 194 -4.72 5.02 -25.14
CA SER A 194 -4.33 5.40 -23.78
C SER A 194 -5.40 5.03 -22.75
N ILE A 195 -6.69 5.15 -23.12
CA ILE A 195 -7.82 4.74 -22.24
C ILE A 195 -7.79 3.22 -22.02
N VAL A 196 -7.57 2.44 -23.08
CA VAL A 196 -7.48 0.97 -23.01
C VAL A 196 -6.31 0.55 -22.11
N ILE A 197 -5.14 1.17 -22.31
CA ILE A 197 -3.93 0.91 -21.51
C ILE A 197 -4.19 1.26 -20.04
N GLN A 198 -4.76 2.42 -19.74
CA GLN A 198 -5.12 2.78 -18.36
C GLN A 198 -6.13 1.81 -17.75
N GLY A 199 -7.09 1.32 -18.53
CA GLY A 199 -8.05 0.29 -18.10
C GLY A 199 -7.34 -0.99 -17.68
N GLY A 200 -6.41 -1.48 -18.51
CA GLY A 200 -5.56 -2.63 -18.19
C GLY A 200 -4.70 -2.43 -16.95
N ILE A 201 -4.04 -1.26 -16.83
CA ILE A 201 -3.25 -0.89 -15.64
C ILE A 201 -4.11 -0.88 -14.38
N LYS A 202 -5.30 -0.27 -14.43
CA LYS A 202 -6.22 -0.22 -13.29
C LYS A 202 -6.75 -1.59 -12.92
N LEU A 203 -6.94 -2.48 -13.89
CA LEU A 203 -7.33 -3.87 -13.62
C LEU A 203 -6.17 -4.62 -12.93
N ALA A 204 -4.96 -4.53 -13.48
CA ALA A 204 -3.77 -5.14 -12.89
C ALA A 204 -3.49 -4.62 -11.48
N HIS A 205 -3.59 -3.32 -11.24
CA HIS A 205 -3.47 -2.71 -9.92
C HIS A 205 -4.53 -3.25 -8.95
N ARG A 206 -5.79 -3.37 -9.39
CA ARG A 206 -6.85 -3.94 -8.55
C ARG A 206 -6.60 -5.40 -8.21
N THR A 207 -6.14 -6.20 -9.16
CA THR A 207 -5.76 -7.60 -8.94
C THR A 207 -4.57 -7.71 -7.98
N LEU A 208 -3.61 -6.80 -8.09
CA LEU A 208 -2.43 -6.71 -7.22
C LEU A 208 -2.77 -6.52 -5.76
N TYR A 209 -3.58 -5.50 -5.49
CA TYR A 209 -3.94 -5.11 -4.13
C TYR A 209 -5.26 -5.74 -3.68
N ARG A 210 -5.74 -6.78 -4.39
CA ARG A 210 -6.93 -7.52 -4.01
C ARG A 210 -6.62 -8.31 -2.75
N LYS A 211 -7.22 -7.89 -1.63
CA LYS A 211 -7.17 -8.66 -0.39
C LYS A 211 -7.84 -10.02 -0.62
N THR A 212 -7.10 -11.10 -0.39
CA THR A 212 -7.62 -12.49 -0.40
C THR A 212 -7.50 -13.10 0.99
N LEU A 213 -8.24 -14.17 1.29
CA LEU A 213 -8.15 -14.82 2.60
C LEU A 213 -6.80 -15.51 2.83
N LYS A 214 -6.11 -15.91 1.74
CA LYS A 214 -4.89 -16.72 1.79
C LYS A 214 -3.57 -15.93 1.72
N ASN A 215 -3.54 -14.75 1.10
CA ASN A 215 -2.29 -14.05 0.75
C ASN A 215 -2.22 -12.59 1.22
N ASN A 216 -2.49 -12.30 2.50
CA ASN A 216 -2.34 -10.94 3.03
C ASN A 216 -1.48 -10.93 4.31
N ASP A 217 -0.19 -10.65 4.19
CA ASP A 217 0.64 -10.26 5.34
C ASP A 217 0.36 -8.78 5.63
N TYR A 218 -0.14 -8.46 6.82
CA TYR A 218 -0.48 -7.11 7.22
C TYR A 218 -0.14 -6.87 8.68
N GLY A 219 0.12 -5.62 9.03
CA GLY A 219 0.49 -5.28 10.39
C GLY A 219 0.76 -3.80 10.59
N ARG A 220 1.33 -3.49 11.75
CA ARG A 220 1.80 -2.16 12.11
C ARG A 220 3.32 -2.13 12.05
N LEU A 221 3.85 -0.98 11.64
CA LEU A 221 5.27 -0.67 11.74
C LEU A 221 5.41 0.36 12.85
N ASN A 222 6.08 -0.01 13.95
CA ASN A 222 6.29 0.87 15.09
C ASN A 222 7.71 1.44 15.12
N SER A 223 8.63 0.88 14.34
CA SER A 223 10.05 1.23 14.32
C SER A 223 10.69 1.04 12.95
N ALA A 224 11.91 1.57 12.77
CA ALA A 224 12.75 1.28 11.61
C ALA A 224 13.09 -0.22 11.51
N ASP A 225 13.28 -0.92 12.62
CA ASP A 225 13.57 -2.36 12.65
C ASP A 225 12.42 -3.20 12.09
N ASP A 226 11.18 -2.79 12.35
CA ASP A 226 10.00 -3.45 11.76
C ASP A 226 10.00 -3.31 10.25
N LEU A 227 10.37 -2.12 9.74
CA LEU A 227 10.51 -1.88 8.30
C LEU A 227 11.62 -2.76 7.71
N TRP A 228 12.78 -2.86 8.38
CA TRP A 228 13.88 -3.72 7.93
C TRP A 228 13.44 -5.18 7.80
N LYS A 229 12.81 -5.72 8.85
CA LYS A 229 12.31 -7.10 8.90
C LYS A 229 11.24 -7.39 7.84
N LEU A 230 10.41 -6.40 7.51
CA LEU A 230 9.36 -6.56 6.51
C LEU A 230 9.90 -6.66 5.09
N LEU A 231 10.90 -5.83 4.75
CA LEU A 231 11.29 -5.59 3.37
C LEU A 231 12.50 -6.40 2.94
N PHE A 232 13.50 -6.47 3.81
CA PHE A 232 14.83 -6.88 3.39
C PHE A 232 15.24 -8.24 3.95
N PHE A 233 14.57 -8.77 4.98
CA PHE A 233 14.93 -10.09 5.51
C PHE A 233 14.29 -11.23 4.70
N ASP A 234 15.14 -12.06 4.11
CA ASP A 234 14.71 -13.34 3.54
C ASP A 234 14.31 -14.29 4.68
N LYS A 235 13.09 -14.82 4.61
CA LYS A 235 12.53 -15.66 5.68
C LYS A 235 13.30 -16.99 5.84
N THR A 236 13.95 -17.46 4.78
CA THR A 236 14.67 -18.74 4.68
C THR A 236 16.11 -18.58 5.16
N THR A 237 16.85 -17.64 4.58
CA THR A 237 18.28 -17.45 4.92
C THR A 237 18.47 -16.62 6.18
N LYS A 238 17.44 -15.89 6.62
CA LYS A 238 17.50 -14.89 7.71
C LYS A 238 18.54 -13.79 7.44
N THR A 239 18.93 -13.59 6.18
CA THR A 239 19.85 -12.53 5.77
C THR A 239 19.13 -11.45 4.98
N ILE A 240 19.81 -10.32 4.76
CA ILE A 240 19.30 -9.26 3.90
C ILE A 240 19.34 -9.70 2.44
N LYS A 241 18.17 -9.70 1.79
CA LYS A 241 17.97 -9.96 0.37
C LYS A 241 18.37 -8.72 -0.43
N PRO A 242 19.41 -8.79 -1.29
CA PRO A 242 19.72 -7.69 -2.19
C PRO A 242 18.60 -7.55 -3.23
N CYS A 243 17.95 -6.39 -3.27
CA CYS A 243 16.84 -6.13 -4.19
C CYS A 243 16.71 -4.63 -4.48
N ILE A 244 16.22 -4.32 -5.69
CA ILE A 244 15.82 -2.96 -6.07
C ILE A 244 14.30 -2.92 -6.03
N TYR A 245 13.74 -1.85 -5.48
CA TYR A 245 12.30 -1.65 -5.39
C TYR A 245 11.90 -0.41 -6.19
N THR A 246 10.84 -0.53 -6.99
CA THR A 246 10.19 0.62 -7.62
C THR A 246 9.10 1.11 -6.68
N TYR A 247 8.99 2.42 -6.44
CA TYR A 247 8.00 2.97 -5.51
C TYR A 247 7.29 4.23 -5.99
N ILE A 248 6.10 4.46 -5.44
CA ILE A 248 5.37 5.71 -5.48
C ILE A 248 4.90 6.11 -4.07
N ILE A 249 4.71 7.39 -3.86
CA ILE A 249 4.07 7.99 -2.70
C ILE A 249 2.87 8.76 -3.23
N ASP A 250 1.67 8.34 -2.81
CA ASP A 250 0.45 9.12 -2.99
C ASP A 250 0.06 9.85 -1.69
N ASP A 251 -1.12 10.43 -1.65
CA ASP A 251 -1.56 11.30 -0.55
C ASP A 251 -1.52 10.66 0.84
N ASN A 252 -1.61 9.32 0.91
CA ASN A 252 -1.72 8.60 2.18
C ASN A 252 -0.83 7.36 2.27
N THR A 253 -0.22 6.91 1.16
CA THR A 253 0.48 5.64 1.11
C THR A 253 1.77 5.67 0.31
N TRP A 254 2.77 4.98 0.86
CA TRP A 254 3.95 4.55 0.15
C TRP A 254 3.69 3.14 -0.40
N ARG A 255 3.72 2.99 -1.73
CA ARG A 255 3.51 1.72 -2.43
C ARG A 255 4.74 1.36 -3.23
N PHE A 256 5.12 0.10 -3.21
CA PHE A 256 6.28 -0.36 -3.95
C PHE A 256 6.23 -1.84 -4.27
N SER A 257 7.15 -2.26 -5.12
CA SER A 257 7.30 -3.63 -5.59
C SER A 257 8.75 -3.95 -5.89
N GLU A 258 9.12 -5.23 -5.83
CA GLU A 258 10.41 -5.69 -6.31
C GLU A 258 10.56 -5.40 -7.81
N THR A 259 11.73 -4.89 -8.18
CA THR A 259 12.13 -4.58 -9.56
C THR A 259 12.81 -5.82 -10.11
N ALA A 260 12.04 -6.80 -10.55
CA ALA A 260 12.62 -8.00 -11.14
C ALA A 260 13.18 -7.71 -12.55
N ASN A 261 14.42 -8.16 -12.82
CA ASN A 261 15.23 -7.82 -14.01
C ASN A 261 14.61 -8.20 -15.38
N GLN A 262 13.54 -8.99 -15.44
CA GLN A 262 12.99 -9.52 -16.71
C GLN A 262 11.46 -9.40 -16.87
N PHE A 263 10.71 -8.93 -15.88
CA PHE A 263 9.26 -9.23 -15.82
C PHE A 263 8.32 -8.11 -16.28
N PHE A 264 8.84 -6.90 -16.53
CA PHE A 264 7.99 -5.70 -16.66
C PHE A 264 8.32 -4.78 -17.83
N THR A 265 9.15 -5.20 -18.78
CA THR A 265 9.33 -4.42 -20.03
C THR A 265 8.01 -4.23 -20.77
N ASP A 266 7.05 -5.16 -20.58
CA ASP A 266 5.79 -5.17 -21.33
C ASP A 266 4.64 -4.43 -20.63
N PHE A 267 4.84 -3.96 -19.38
CA PHE A 267 3.88 -3.06 -18.73
C PHE A 267 4.38 -1.63 -18.84
N ALA A 268 3.62 -0.79 -19.55
CA ALA A 268 4.00 0.55 -20.01
C ALA A 268 4.63 1.48 -18.93
N SER A 269 4.41 1.23 -17.64
CA SER A 269 5.20 1.79 -16.54
C SER A 269 4.89 1.10 -15.19
N LYS A 270 5.93 0.66 -14.47
CA LYS A 270 5.83 0.16 -13.08
C LYS A 270 5.25 1.21 -12.12
N HIS A 271 5.71 2.46 -12.25
CA HIS A 271 5.18 3.57 -11.44
C HIS A 271 3.70 3.82 -11.72
N ALA A 272 3.27 3.75 -12.99
CA ALA A 272 1.86 3.90 -13.33
C ALA A 272 1.00 2.76 -12.77
N LEU A 273 1.53 1.52 -12.76
CA LEU A 273 0.89 0.37 -12.12
C LEU A 273 0.71 0.59 -10.62
N LEU A 274 1.75 0.98 -9.90
CA LEU A 274 1.67 1.26 -8.46
C LEU A 274 0.75 2.45 -8.15
N ALA A 275 0.70 3.45 -9.03
CA ALA A 275 -0.13 4.63 -8.90
C ALA A 275 -1.58 4.45 -9.38
N ASN A 276 -1.99 3.24 -9.79
CA ASN A 276 -3.33 2.97 -10.33
C ASN A 276 -3.70 3.88 -11.53
N SER A 277 -2.71 4.21 -12.36
CA SER A 277 -2.83 5.21 -13.44
C SER A 277 -3.36 6.57 -12.95
N SER A 278 -2.94 7.02 -11.75
CA SER A 278 -3.18 8.39 -11.32
C SER A 278 -2.32 9.36 -12.11
N LYS A 279 -2.91 10.46 -12.58
CA LYS A 279 -2.17 11.55 -13.25
C LYS A 279 -1.25 12.32 -12.30
N TYR A 280 -1.56 12.28 -11.00
CA TYR A 280 -0.87 13.02 -9.96
C TYR A 280 -0.51 12.10 -8.80
N ILE A 281 0.70 12.28 -8.29
CA ILE A 281 1.21 11.64 -7.08
C ILE A 281 2.01 12.66 -6.26
N CYS A 282 2.45 12.29 -5.06
CA CYS A 282 3.38 13.11 -4.28
C CYS A 282 4.83 12.89 -4.76
N TYR A 283 5.25 11.62 -4.92
CA TYR A 283 6.63 11.30 -5.27
C TYR A 283 6.78 9.91 -5.90
N ALA A 284 7.87 9.66 -6.63
CA ALA A 284 8.21 8.35 -7.19
C ALA A 284 9.71 8.18 -7.41
N GLY A 285 10.17 6.94 -7.36
CA GLY A 285 11.58 6.61 -7.61
C GLY A 285 11.86 5.11 -7.55
N GLU A 286 13.11 4.79 -7.31
CA GLU A 286 13.62 3.48 -6.94
C GLU A 286 14.35 3.56 -5.58
N PHE A 287 14.41 2.44 -4.87
CA PHE A 287 15.21 2.33 -3.66
C PHE A 287 15.79 0.93 -3.47
N HIS A 288 16.87 0.82 -2.72
CA HIS A 288 17.52 -0.45 -2.37
C HIS A 288 18.25 -0.36 -1.04
N SER A 289 18.51 -1.51 -0.43
CA SER A 289 19.38 -1.60 0.74
C SER A 289 20.83 -1.85 0.32
N ARG A 290 21.79 -1.26 1.04
CA ARG A 290 23.22 -1.61 0.92
C ARG A 290 23.92 -1.63 2.29
N PRO A 291 25.00 -2.40 2.46
CA PRO A 291 25.90 -2.23 3.59
C PRO A 291 26.61 -0.88 3.48
N LYS A 292 26.57 -0.08 4.55
CA LYS A 292 27.11 1.29 4.57
C LYS A 292 28.61 1.34 4.29
N TYR A 293 29.36 0.32 4.73
CA TYR A 293 30.80 0.21 4.55
C TYR A 293 31.22 -0.77 3.44
N GLY A 294 30.29 -1.09 2.53
CA GLY A 294 30.53 -1.87 1.32
C GLY A 294 30.21 -3.37 1.45
N TRP A 295 30.03 -4.03 0.30
CA TRP A 295 29.57 -5.42 0.18
C TRP A 295 30.51 -6.49 0.75
N ASN A 296 31.72 -6.12 1.15
CA ASN A 296 32.65 -7.00 1.86
C ASN A 296 32.44 -7.00 3.38
N ARG A 297 31.56 -6.14 3.91
CA ARG A 297 31.28 -5.94 5.34
C ARG A 297 29.79 -6.06 5.63
N LEU A 298 29.26 -7.27 5.47
CA LEU A 298 27.82 -7.54 5.58
C LEU A 298 27.29 -7.51 7.02
N ASP A 299 28.16 -7.74 8.01
CA ASP A 299 27.83 -7.75 9.44
C ASP A 299 27.80 -6.34 10.06
N ASP A 300 28.17 -5.31 9.30
CA ASP A 300 28.14 -3.92 9.75
C ASP A 300 26.76 -3.26 9.53
N GLU A 301 26.68 -1.93 9.72
CA GLU A 301 25.50 -1.12 9.50
C GLU A 301 25.00 -1.16 8.04
N TRP A 302 23.68 -1.26 7.88
CA TRP A 302 22.99 -1.14 6.60
C TRP A 302 22.28 0.20 6.47
N GLU A 303 22.12 0.66 5.23
CA GLU A 303 21.37 1.87 4.90
C GLU A 303 20.43 1.65 3.72
N LEU A 304 19.36 2.45 3.69
CA LEU A 304 18.46 2.52 2.54
C LEU A 304 18.85 3.68 1.64
N VAL A 305 19.02 3.36 0.37
CA VAL A 305 19.32 4.31 -0.69
C VAL A 305 18.03 4.57 -1.46
N PHE A 306 17.55 5.80 -1.45
CA PHE A 306 16.39 6.23 -2.23
C PHE A 306 16.82 7.19 -3.34
N ASP A 307 16.11 7.15 -4.46
CA ASP A 307 16.31 8.11 -5.55
C ASP A 307 14.99 8.73 -6.04
N ASN A 308 15.11 9.63 -7.03
CA ASN A 308 14.01 10.24 -7.77
C ASN A 308 13.84 9.66 -9.19
N ARG A 309 14.32 8.43 -9.45
CA ARG A 309 14.29 7.81 -10.76
C ARG A 309 12.89 7.31 -11.11
N SER A 310 12.15 8.14 -11.85
CA SER A 310 10.91 7.71 -12.48
C SER A 310 10.79 8.33 -13.86
N GLY A 311 10.78 7.53 -14.93
CA GLY A 311 10.46 8.05 -16.27
C GLY A 311 9.04 8.62 -16.33
N THR A 312 8.11 8.04 -15.57
CA THR A 312 6.69 8.37 -15.62
C THR A 312 6.32 9.62 -14.86
N TYR A 313 6.96 9.91 -13.73
CA TYR A 313 6.63 11.08 -12.91
C TYR A 313 7.80 12.06 -12.76
N ALA A 314 9.05 11.58 -12.83
CA ALA A 314 10.28 12.39 -12.84
C ALA A 314 10.31 13.54 -11.81
N PRO A 315 10.16 13.26 -10.49
CA PRO A 315 10.23 14.31 -9.48
C PRO A 315 11.59 15.00 -9.47
N THR A 316 11.61 16.30 -9.12
CA THR A 316 12.83 17.10 -9.07
C THR A 316 13.73 16.68 -7.91
N ALA A 317 15.01 17.03 -7.99
CA ALA A 317 16.00 16.67 -6.98
C ALA A 317 15.76 17.38 -5.64
N ASP A 318 15.17 18.58 -5.65
CA ASP A 318 14.93 19.38 -4.45
C ASP A 318 13.97 18.66 -3.47
N LEU A 319 13.08 17.84 -4.00
CA LEU A 319 12.11 17.06 -3.23
C LEU A 319 12.73 15.84 -2.51
N LEU A 320 14.01 15.51 -2.76
CA LEU A 320 14.71 14.44 -2.03
C LEU A 320 14.83 14.76 -0.54
N VAL A 321 14.93 16.04 -0.18
CA VAL A 321 14.95 16.49 1.22
C VAL A 321 13.63 16.15 1.90
N ASN A 322 12.50 16.50 1.28
CA ASN A 322 11.16 16.20 1.77
C ASN A 322 10.92 14.69 1.91
N LEU A 323 11.42 13.90 0.95
CA LEU A 323 11.37 12.44 1.03
C LEU A 323 12.13 11.90 2.25
N LYS A 324 13.36 12.38 2.47
CA LYS A 324 14.20 11.96 3.59
C LYS A 324 13.54 12.31 4.92
N GLU A 325 13.02 13.53 5.05
CA GLU A 325 12.33 13.98 6.26
C GLU A 325 11.04 13.19 6.52
N LEU A 326 10.24 12.92 5.49
CA LEU A 326 9.04 12.09 5.62
C LEU A 326 9.36 10.69 6.15
N LEU A 327 10.41 10.05 5.61
CA LEU A 327 10.80 8.70 6.01
C LEU A 327 11.37 8.68 7.43
N LEU A 328 12.24 9.63 7.79
CA LEU A 328 12.76 9.76 9.16
C LEU A 328 11.68 10.11 10.19
N PHE A 329 10.68 10.91 9.81
CA PHE A 329 9.54 11.22 10.66
C PHE A 329 8.69 9.97 10.97
N ASN A 330 8.46 9.13 9.97
CA ASN A 330 7.66 7.91 10.12
C ASN A 330 8.45 6.75 10.73
N PHE A 331 9.77 6.72 10.52
CA PHE A 331 10.68 5.68 11.02
C PHE A 331 11.91 6.33 11.67
N PRO A 332 11.78 6.85 12.91
CA PRO A 332 12.91 7.45 13.63
C PRO A 332 14.08 6.47 13.76
N GLY A 333 15.29 6.94 13.50
CA GLY A 333 16.51 6.13 13.51
C GLY A 333 16.76 5.32 12.24
N LEU A 334 15.92 5.44 11.20
CA LEU A 334 16.17 4.81 9.91
C LEU A 334 17.46 5.37 9.28
N ASN A 335 18.42 4.50 8.99
CA ASN A 335 19.61 4.88 8.25
C ASN A 335 19.28 5.00 6.76
N ILE A 336 19.26 6.25 6.26
CA ILE A 336 18.79 6.58 4.91
C ILE A 336 19.67 7.62 4.23
N VAL A 337 19.96 7.37 2.96
CA VAL A 337 20.59 8.30 2.02
C VAL A 337 19.70 8.48 0.79
N THR A 338 19.76 9.67 0.22
CA THR A 338 18.95 10.05 -0.95
C THR A 338 19.85 10.61 -2.03
N TYR A 339 19.71 10.12 -3.26
CA TYR A 339 20.50 10.57 -4.39
C TYR A 339 19.62 11.06 -5.54
N ASN A 340 20.15 12.02 -6.30
CA ASN A 340 19.61 12.31 -7.63
C ASN A 340 19.84 11.10 -8.54
N TYR A 341 18.90 10.79 -9.42
CA TYR A 341 19.01 9.66 -10.35
C TYR A 341 20.22 9.74 -11.30
N LYS A 342 20.80 10.95 -11.46
CA LYS A 342 22.02 11.23 -12.24
C LYS A 342 23.31 11.20 -11.41
N ASP A 343 23.21 10.99 -10.10
CA ASP A 343 24.36 11.00 -9.21
C ASP A 343 25.31 9.82 -9.50
N PRO A 344 26.62 10.05 -9.66
CA PRO A 344 27.59 8.98 -9.89
C PRO A 344 27.67 7.96 -8.74
N GLU A 345 27.47 8.38 -7.48
CA GLU A 345 27.50 7.46 -6.33
C GLU A 345 26.31 6.50 -6.36
N LEU A 346 25.13 6.98 -6.79
CA LEU A 346 23.98 6.11 -7.00
C LEU A 346 24.25 5.08 -8.10
N LYS A 347 24.88 5.51 -9.20
CA LYS A 347 25.24 4.60 -10.30
C LYS A 347 26.19 3.50 -9.83
N GLN A 348 27.25 3.88 -9.10
CA GLN A 348 28.18 2.92 -8.50
C GLN A 348 27.45 1.95 -7.55
N SER A 349 26.60 2.48 -6.66
CA SER A 349 25.85 1.66 -5.72
C SER A 349 24.95 0.61 -6.38
N LEU A 350 24.34 0.96 -7.51
CA LEU A 350 23.52 0.05 -8.29
C LEU A 350 24.35 -1.00 -9.04
N GLU A 351 25.54 -0.64 -9.52
CA GLU A 351 26.48 -1.59 -10.14
C GLU A 351 26.96 -2.63 -9.13
N GLU A 352 27.34 -2.20 -7.92
CA GLU A 352 27.72 -3.10 -6.83
C GLU A 352 26.56 -4.00 -6.37
N LEU A 353 25.35 -3.44 -6.26
CA LEU A 353 24.15 -4.21 -5.93
C LEU A 353 23.84 -5.28 -6.99
N LYS A 354 24.02 -4.98 -8.28
CA LYS A 354 23.82 -5.97 -9.36
C LYS A 354 24.76 -7.17 -9.19
N LEU A 355 26.04 -6.92 -8.90
CA LEU A 355 27.01 -7.98 -8.62
C LEU A 355 26.61 -8.80 -7.38
N ALA A 356 26.10 -8.15 -6.33
CA ALA A 356 25.60 -8.83 -5.14
C ALA A 356 24.36 -9.69 -5.43
N ILE A 357 23.43 -9.22 -6.26
CA ILE A 357 22.25 -9.98 -6.69
C ILE A 357 22.67 -11.23 -7.48
N GLU A 358 23.64 -11.11 -8.39
CA GLU A 358 24.17 -12.25 -9.15
C GLU A 358 24.79 -13.30 -8.21
N LYS A 359 25.63 -12.87 -7.26
CA LYS A 359 26.20 -13.76 -6.24
C LYS A 359 25.12 -14.42 -5.37
N TYR A 360 24.09 -13.67 -4.97
CA TYR A 360 22.96 -14.17 -4.20
C TYR A 360 22.18 -15.24 -4.96
N LYS A 361 21.93 -15.04 -6.26
CA LYS A 361 21.26 -16.05 -7.11
C LYS A 361 22.05 -17.35 -7.19
N HIS A 362 23.37 -17.29 -7.38
CA HIS A 362 24.21 -18.49 -7.42
C HIS A 362 24.29 -19.21 -6.06
N SER A 363 24.20 -18.48 -4.94
CA SER A 363 24.08 -19.13 -3.61
C SER A 363 22.75 -19.86 -3.40
N ILE A 364 21.74 -19.55 -4.22
CA ILE A 364 20.37 -20.06 -4.16
C ILE A 364 20.06 -21.13 -5.23
N GLU A 365 21.05 -21.59 -6.01
CA GLU A 365 20.92 -22.65 -7.02
C GLU A 365 20.43 -24.03 -6.50
N THR A 366 19.91 -24.12 -5.27
CA THR A 366 19.21 -25.30 -4.74
C THR A 366 17.68 -25.12 -4.57
N ILE A 367 17.07 -23.99 -4.96
CA ILE A 367 15.60 -23.83 -4.85
C ILE A 367 14.83 -24.52 -5.98
N GLU A 368 15.38 -24.66 -7.19
CA GLU A 368 14.70 -25.42 -8.26
C GLU A 368 14.49 -26.90 -7.90
N LYS A 369 15.24 -27.44 -6.93
CA LYS A 369 15.02 -28.79 -6.37
C LYS A 369 13.93 -28.85 -5.27
N LEU A 370 13.47 -27.71 -4.74
CA LEU A 370 12.55 -27.65 -3.60
C LEU A 370 11.09 -27.31 -3.97
N VAL A 371 10.83 -26.78 -5.16
CA VAL A 371 9.46 -26.41 -5.59
C VAL A 371 8.56 -27.64 -5.87
N PHE A 372 9.14 -28.83 -6.10
CA PHE A 372 8.36 -30.06 -6.33
C PHE A 372 7.80 -30.76 -5.08
N HIS A 373 8.11 -30.29 -3.85
CA HIS A 373 7.74 -31.01 -2.63
C HIS A 373 6.67 -30.36 -1.76
N PHE A 374 5.98 -29.31 -2.23
CA PHE A 374 4.82 -28.80 -1.50
C PHE A 374 3.57 -29.63 -1.80
N ARG A 375 3.41 -30.76 -1.09
CA ARG A 375 2.09 -31.38 -0.89
C ARG A 375 1.50 -30.79 0.40
N PRO A 376 0.34 -30.12 0.36
CA PRO A 376 -0.32 -29.71 1.59
C PRO A 376 -0.83 -30.96 2.32
N SER A 377 -0.56 -31.04 3.61
CA SER A 377 -1.19 -32.04 4.49
C SER A 377 -2.68 -31.74 4.60
N ILE A 378 -3.47 -32.81 4.50
CA ILE A 378 -4.94 -32.89 4.65
C ILE A 378 -5.39 -32.42 6.04
#